data_AF-A0A1H8SQY6-F1
#
_entry.id   AF-A0A1H8SQY6-F1
#
_cell.length_a   1.000
_cell.length_b   1.000
_cell.length_c   1.000
_cell.angle_alpha   90.00
_cell.angle_beta   90.00
_cell.angle_gamma   90.00
#
_symmetry.space_group_name_H-M   'P 1'
#
loop_
_entity.id
_entity.type
_entity.pdbx_description
1 polymer ?
#
loop_
_entity_poly.entity_id
_entity_poly.type
_entity_poly.pdbx_seq_one_letter_code
_entity_poly.pdbx_strand_id
1 'polypeptide(L)'
;MINNLLDQLVHNNIQLIISDNQKLKLLYQKNNVTDELKNQITKNKLKIMQRLLENKQARSVGFNIYGSGDLYEYRYGFGSYLYIERSANDLVTAWRANYPKGGDKPYKLKIIRKNSSFEKAFKEAKGFIDWLNKKNGKRY
;
A
#
# COMPACT_ATOMS: atom_id res chain seq x y z
N MET A 1 1.97 -8.77 12.45
CA MET A 1 1.96 -8.19 11.09
C MET A 1 3.40 -8.05 10.60
N ILE A 2 3.65 -8.21 9.30
CA ILE A 2 5.01 -8.09 8.74
C ILE A 2 5.54 -6.64 8.72
N ASN A 3 4.68 -5.68 9.04
CA ASN A 3 4.93 -4.25 8.89
C ASN A 3 6.07 -3.80 9.80
N ASN A 4 6.09 -4.24 11.06
CA ASN A 4 7.20 -3.97 11.99
C ASN A 4 8.54 -4.45 11.41
N LEU A 5 8.57 -5.62 10.77
CA LEU A 5 9.76 -6.12 10.10
C LEU A 5 10.12 -5.23 8.91
N LEU A 6 9.17 -4.85 8.06
CA LEU A 6 9.44 -3.98 6.91
C LEU A 6 9.93 -2.60 7.33
N ASP A 7 9.34 -2.01 8.36
CA ASP A 7 9.72 -0.71 8.90
C ASP A 7 11.10 -0.78 9.57
N GLN A 8 11.40 -1.88 10.28
CA GLN A 8 12.75 -2.15 10.78
C GLN A 8 13.78 -2.26 9.65
N LEU A 9 13.44 -2.91 8.52
CA LEU A 9 14.34 -3.00 7.37
C LEU A 9 14.62 -1.62 6.77
N VAL A 10 13.58 -0.79 6.63
CA VAL A 10 13.72 0.60 6.17
C VAL A 10 14.61 1.39 7.12
N HIS A 11 14.39 1.29 8.44
CA HIS A 11 15.17 1.99 9.45
C HIS A 11 16.65 1.60 9.45
N ASN A 12 16.96 0.33 9.18
CA ASN A 12 18.32 -0.19 9.09
C ASN A 12 18.98 0.03 7.70
N ASN A 13 18.36 0.82 6.82
CA ASN A 13 18.80 1.07 5.45
C ASN A 13 18.95 -0.22 4.62
N ILE A 14 18.08 -1.20 4.87
CA ILE A 14 18.04 -2.47 4.14
C ILE A 14 16.94 -2.37 3.08
N GLN A 15 17.33 -2.42 1.81
CA GLN A 15 16.39 -2.41 0.71
C GLN A 15 16.07 -3.83 0.25
N LEU A 16 14.79 -4.08 0.00
CA LEU A 16 14.29 -5.32 -0.55
C LEU A 16 13.91 -5.13 -2.02
N ILE A 17 14.54 -5.89 -2.91
CA ILE A 17 14.25 -5.86 -4.34
C ILE A 17 13.77 -7.23 -4.78
N ILE A 18 12.69 -7.27 -5.56
CA ILE A 18 12.30 -8.48 -6.28
C ILE A 18 13.03 -8.44 -7.62
N SER A 19 13.97 -9.36 -7.83
CA SER A 19 14.64 -9.52 -9.13
C SER A 19 13.68 -10.10 -10.17
N ASP A 20 14.02 -9.97 -11.46
CA ASP A 20 13.22 -10.49 -12.58
C ASP A 20 12.87 -11.97 -12.45
N ASN A 21 13.74 -12.78 -11.83
CA ASN A 21 13.51 -14.20 -11.54
C ASN A 21 12.63 -14.45 -10.30
N GLN A 22 11.84 -13.46 -9.86
CA GLN A 22 11.00 -13.51 -8.65
C GLN A 22 11.76 -13.88 -7.36
N LYS A 23 13.07 -13.62 -7.29
CA LYS A 23 13.87 -13.82 -6.07
C LYS A 23 13.94 -12.51 -5.28
N LEU A 24 13.76 -12.60 -3.97
CA LEU A 24 13.99 -11.50 -3.05
C LEU A 24 15.51 -11.30 -2.87
N LYS A 25 16.00 -10.12 -3.22
CA LYS A 25 17.38 -9.67 -2.99
C LYS A 25 17.37 -8.61 -1.89
N LEU A 26 18.34 -8.74 -0.99
CA LEU A 26 18.59 -7.79 0.09
C LEU A 26 19.78 -6.93 -0.32
N LEU A 27 19.62 -5.61 -0.34
CA LEU A 27 20.72 -4.66 -0.45
C LEU A 27 20.94 -4.00 0.90
N TYR A 28 22.13 -4.18 1.47
CA TYR A 28 22.49 -3.67 2.79
C TYR A 28 24.01 -3.47 2.89
N GLN A 29 24.43 -2.58 3.79
CA GLN A 29 25.83 -2.49 4.20
C GLN A 29 26.14 -3.62 5.19
N LYS A 30 27.33 -4.22 5.09
CA LYS A 30 27.72 -5.51 5.70
C LYS A 30 27.48 -5.60 7.23
N ASN A 31 27.39 -4.46 7.93
CA ASN A 31 27.21 -4.39 9.39
C ASN A 31 25.75 -4.20 9.85
N ASN A 32 24.80 -4.06 8.93
CA ASN A 32 23.41 -3.67 9.28
C ASN A 32 22.44 -4.85 9.40
N VAL A 33 22.89 -6.09 9.21
CA VAL A 33 22.01 -7.26 9.17
C VAL A 33 22.48 -8.33 10.14
N THR A 34 21.71 -8.53 11.21
CA THR A 34 21.89 -9.64 12.16
C THR A 34 21.35 -10.94 11.57
N ASP A 35 21.84 -12.08 12.04
CA ASP A 35 21.33 -13.39 11.60
C ASP A 35 19.88 -13.62 12.01
N GLU A 36 19.45 -13.04 13.14
CA GLU A 36 18.06 -13.05 13.54
C GLU A 36 17.16 -12.34 12.51
N LEU A 37 17.58 -11.19 12.01
CA LEU A 37 16.84 -10.46 10.97
C LEU A 37 16.76 -11.27 9.67
N LYS A 38 17.85 -11.95 9.26
CA LYS A 38 17.84 -12.86 8.09
C LYS A 38 16.84 -14.00 8.28
N ASN A 39 16.77 -14.58 9.48
CA ASN A 39 15.82 -15.65 9.79
C ASN A 39 14.38 -15.14 9.71
N GLN A 40 14.10 -13.95 10.23
CA GLN A 40 12.78 -13.31 10.13
C GLN A 40 12.37 -13.02 8.69
N ILE A 41 13.29 -12.49 7.86
CA ILE A 41 13.07 -12.27 6.42
C ILE A 41 12.77 -13.60 5.72
N THR A 42 13.56 -14.64 5.99
CA THR A 42 13.41 -15.96 5.37
C THR A 42 12.05 -16.57 5.71
N LYS A 43 11.66 -16.52 7.00
CA LYS A 43 10.35 -17.02 7.48
C LYS A 43 9.17 -16.30 6.85
N ASN A 44 9.30 -15.00 6.57
CA ASN A 44 8.21 -14.18 6.02
C ASN A 44 8.35 -13.90 4.51
N LYS A 45 9.28 -14.56 3.82
CA LYS A 45 9.69 -14.23 2.45
C LYS A 45 8.51 -14.07 1.48
N LEU A 46 7.58 -15.02 1.47
CA LEU A 46 6.43 -14.99 0.56
C LEU A 46 5.51 -13.79 0.84
N LYS A 47 5.22 -13.51 2.12
CA LYS A 47 4.41 -12.37 2.53
C LYS A 47 5.09 -11.04 2.20
N ILE A 48 6.40 -10.94 2.41
CA ILE A 48 7.20 -9.76 2.05
C ILE A 48 7.11 -9.52 0.54
N MET A 49 7.35 -10.56 -0.26
CA MET A 49 7.27 -10.46 -1.71
C MET A 49 5.89 -10.03 -2.17
N GLN A 50 4.82 -10.63 -1.63
CA GLN A 50 3.47 -10.24 -1.92
C GLN A 50 3.24 -8.76 -1.61
N ARG A 51 3.65 -8.29 -0.41
CA ARG A 51 3.49 -6.88 -0.03
C ARG A 51 4.24 -5.93 -0.96
N LEU A 52 5.45 -6.29 -1.38
CA LEU A 52 6.22 -5.48 -2.33
C LEU A 52 5.54 -5.43 -3.71
N LEU A 53 4.93 -6.52 -4.16
CA LEU A 53 4.13 -6.55 -5.40
C LEU A 53 2.88 -5.67 -5.28
N GLU A 54 2.13 -5.79 -4.18
CA GLU A 54 0.97 -4.94 -3.89
C GLU A 54 1.36 -3.45 -3.89
N ASN A 55 2.50 -3.11 -3.26
CA ASN A 55 3.04 -1.76 -3.24
C ASN A 55 3.44 -1.28 -4.65
N LYS A 56 4.06 -2.14 -5.46
CA LYS A 56 4.40 -1.82 -6.85
C LYS A 56 3.14 -1.55 -7.69
N GLN A 57 2.11 -2.39 -7.52
CA GLN A 57 0.81 -2.23 -8.20
C GLN A 57 0.10 -0.94 -7.80
N ALA A 58 0.08 -0.62 -6.51
CA ALA A 58 -0.54 0.62 -6.03
C ALA A 58 0.19 1.86 -6.56
N ARG A 59 1.53 1.86 -6.52
CA ARG A 59 2.35 2.96 -7.07
C ARG A 59 2.12 3.20 -8.56
N SER A 60 1.94 2.14 -9.36
CA SER A 60 1.72 2.30 -10.80
C SER A 60 0.38 2.98 -11.14
N VAL A 61 -0.56 3.02 -10.20
CA VAL A 61 -1.85 3.73 -10.32
C VAL A 61 -1.81 5.10 -9.63
N GLY A 62 -0.67 5.47 -9.02
CA GLY A 62 -0.47 6.79 -8.39
C GLY A 62 -0.82 6.85 -6.90
N PHE A 63 -0.94 5.70 -6.21
CA PHE A 63 -1.10 5.70 -4.75
C PHE A 63 0.22 6.05 -4.06
N ASN A 64 0.12 6.92 -3.05
CA ASN A 64 1.10 7.04 -1.97
C ASN A 64 0.99 5.82 -1.04
N ILE A 65 2.11 5.42 -0.45
CA ILE A 65 2.19 4.23 0.40
C ILE A 65 2.82 4.61 1.74
N TYR A 66 2.12 4.31 2.83
CA TYR A 66 2.55 4.54 4.20
C TYR A 66 2.66 3.21 4.96
N GLY A 67 3.51 3.18 6.00
CA GLY A 67 3.72 1.99 6.85
C GLY A 67 4.06 0.73 6.04
N SER A 68 4.90 0.87 5.01
CA SER A 68 5.27 -0.25 4.13
C SER A 68 4.09 -1.00 3.48
N GLY A 69 2.95 -0.33 3.28
CA GLY A 69 1.74 -0.89 2.65
C GLY A 69 0.59 -1.20 3.62
N ASP A 70 0.60 -0.51 4.75
CA ASP A 70 -0.50 -0.53 5.73
C ASP A 70 -1.61 0.43 5.32
N LEU A 71 -1.22 1.54 4.72
CA LEU A 71 -2.15 2.51 4.15
C LEU A 71 -1.69 2.91 2.75
N TYR A 72 -2.60 2.81 1.80
CA TYR A 72 -2.45 3.33 0.45
C TYR A 72 -3.39 4.52 0.31
N GLU A 73 -2.90 5.65 -0.19
CA GLU A 73 -3.67 6.87 -0.38
C GLU A 73 -3.60 7.35 -1.82
N TYR A 74 -4.73 7.71 -2.40
CA TYR A 74 -4.83 8.35 -3.70
C TYR A 74 -5.67 9.62 -3.59
N ARG A 75 -5.07 10.76 -3.94
CA ARG A 75 -5.77 12.05 -3.96
C ARG A 75 -6.33 12.31 -5.34
N TYR A 76 -7.66 12.47 -5.44
CA TYR A 76 -8.34 12.74 -6.70
C TYR A 76 -8.97 14.13 -6.79
N GLY A 77 -8.83 14.94 -5.73
CA GLY A 77 -9.33 16.30 -5.68
C GLY A 77 -8.85 17.06 -4.44
N PHE A 78 -9.22 18.32 -4.32
CA PHE A 78 -8.95 19.10 -3.12
C PHE A 78 -9.79 18.56 -1.95
N GLY A 79 -9.15 18.04 -0.91
CA GLY A 79 -9.84 17.43 0.22
C GLY A 79 -10.49 16.08 -0.08
N SER A 80 -10.24 15.47 -1.24
CA SER A 80 -10.90 14.22 -1.65
C SER A 80 -9.89 13.10 -1.88
N TYR A 81 -10.06 12.02 -1.11
CA TYR A 81 -9.09 10.94 -1.00
C TYR A 81 -9.76 9.57 -1.11
N LEU A 82 -9.01 8.64 -1.68
CA LEU A 82 -9.30 7.23 -1.75
C LEU A 82 -8.22 6.49 -0.97
N TYR A 83 -8.63 5.58 -0.11
CA TYR A 83 -7.77 4.82 0.77
C TYR A 83 -7.95 3.33 0.54
N ILE A 84 -6.87 2.58 0.70
CA ILE A 84 -6.90 1.14 0.97
C ILE A 84 -6.13 0.97 2.27
N GLU A 85 -6.79 0.47 3.29
CA GLU A 85 -6.23 0.35 4.63
C GLU A 85 -6.24 -1.10 5.08
N ARG A 86 -5.13 -1.55 5.65
CA ARG A 86 -4.94 -2.93 6.10
C ARG A 86 -5.28 -3.09 7.57
N SER A 87 -6.02 -4.15 7.87
CA SER A 87 -6.36 -4.56 9.22
C SER A 87 -5.39 -5.61 9.75
N ALA A 88 -5.45 -5.88 11.07
CA ALA A 88 -4.55 -6.81 11.75
C ALA A 88 -4.59 -8.26 11.22
N ASN A 89 -5.66 -8.63 10.54
CA ASN A 89 -5.88 -9.94 9.91
C ASN A 89 -5.35 -10.01 8.46
N ASP A 90 -4.50 -9.07 8.03
CA ASP A 90 -3.97 -8.91 6.67
C ASP A 90 -5.02 -8.58 5.57
N LEU A 91 -6.31 -8.56 5.90
CA LEU A 91 -7.38 -8.09 5.01
C LEU A 91 -7.38 -6.56 4.93
N VAL A 92 -7.93 -6.02 3.84
CA VAL A 92 -7.97 -4.59 3.58
C VAL A 92 -9.38 -4.07 3.36
N THR A 93 -9.57 -2.80 3.65
CA THR A 93 -10.79 -2.05 3.35
C THR A 93 -10.44 -0.90 2.41
N ALA A 94 -11.11 -0.83 1.26
CA ALA A 94 -11.06 0.32 0.38
C ALA A 94 -12.21 1.27 0.70
N TRP A 95 -11.90 2.54 0.91
CA TRP A 95 -12.88 3.56 1.26
C TRP A 95 -12.44 4.92 0.74
N ARG A 96 -13.38 5.84 0.58
CA ARG A 96 -13.08 7.22 0.19
C ARG A 96 -13.61 8.19 1.23
N ALA A 97 -12.93 9.30 1.35
CA ALA A 97 -13.32 10.36 2.25
C ALA A 97 -13.16 11.74 1.62
N ASN A 98 -14.01 12.66 2.06
CA ASN A 98 -13.89 14.08 1.76
C ASN A 98 -13.74 14.86 3.07
N TYR A 99 -12.77 15.75 3.07
CA TYR A 99 -12.38 16.60 4.18
C TYR A 99 -12.72 18.04 3.84
N PRO A 100 -13.17 18.85 4.82
CA PRO A 100 -13.32 20.27 4.61
C PRO A 100 -11.93 20.92 4.47
N LYS A 101 -11.87 22.13 3.90
CA LYS A 101 -10.61 22.86 3.73
C LYS A 101 -9.96 23.11 5.09
N GLY A 102 -8.76 22.57 5.28
CA GLY A 102 -8.01 22.69 6.54
C GLY A 102 -8.54 21.85 7.70
N GLY A 103 -9.54 20.98 7.47
CA GLY A 103 -10.06 20.09 8.50
C GLY A 103 -9.32 18.77 8.57
N ASP A 104 -9.26 18.23 9.79
CA ASP A 104 -8.68 16.93 10.15
C ASP A 104 -9.69 15.77 10.05
N LYS A 105 -10.99 16.07 10.08
CA LYS A 105 -12.07 15.08 10.05
C LYS A 105 -12.83 15.07 8.74
N PRO A 106 -13.15 13.88 8.20
CA PRO A 106 -13.94 13.79 6.98
C PRO A 106 -15.41 14.09 7.28
N TYR A 107 -16.04 14.95 6.46
CA TYR A 107 -17.49 15.19 6.53
C TYR A 107 -18.28 14.13 5.75
N LYS A 108 -17.61 13.36 4.88
CA LYS A 108 -18.23 12.28 4.11
C LYS A 108 -17.26 11.13 3.93
N LEU A 109 -17.66 9.94 4.38
CA LEU A 109 -16.95 8.68 4.20
C LEU A 109 -17.83 7.69 3.45
N LYS A 110 -17.27 6.97 2.48
CA LYS A 110 -17.96 5.85 1.80
C LYS A 110 -17.02 4.67 1.65
N ILE A 111 -17.43 3.53 2.19
CA ILE A 111 -16.75 2.25 1.98
C ILE A 111 -17.04 1.79 0.54
N ILE A 112 -15.99 1.40 -0.17
CA ILE A 112 -16.08 0.78 -1.50
C ILE A 112 -16.08 -0.74 -1.31
N ARG A 113 -15.09 -1.24 -0.56
CA ARG A 113 -14.95 -2.66 -0.26
C ARG A 113 -14.49 -2.85 1.18
N LYS A 114 -15.19 -3.67 1.96
CA LYS A 114 -14.84 -3.95 3.36
C LYS A 114 -14.15 -5.30 3.51
N ASN A 115 -13.10 -5.35 4.33
CA ASN A 115 -12.49 -6.57 4.87
C ASN A 115 -12.30 -7.68 3.83
N SER A 116 -11.50 -7.41 2.79
CA SER A 116 -11.27 -8.33 1.67
C SER A 116 -9.79 -8.46 1.31
N SER A 117 -9.44 -9.33 0.37
CA SER A 117 -8.06 -9.40 -0.13
C SER A 117 -7.65 -8.07 -0.79
N PHE A 118 -6.36 -7.77 -0.77
CA PHE A 118 -5.81 -6.58 -1.44
C PHE A 118 -6.24 -6.51 -2.90
N GLU A 119 -6.12 -7.62 -3.64
CA GLU A 119 -6.49 -7.68 -5.05
C GLU A 119 -7.94 -7.24 -5.31
N LYS A 120 -8.90 -7.71 -4.50
CA LYS A 120 -10.33 -7.37 -4.66
C LYS A 120 -10.57 -5.90 -4.36
N ALA A 121 -10.04 -5.41 -3.24
CA ALA A 121 -10.18 -4.00 -2.86
C ALA A 121 -9.48 -3.07 -3.86
N PHE A 122 -8.29 -3.43 -4.33
CA PHE A 122 -7.52 -2.68 -5.31
C PHE A 122 -8.21 -2.63 -6.67
N LYS A 123 -8.81 -3.74 -7.12
CA LYS A 123 -9.60 -3.78 -8.36
C LYS A 123 -10.77 -2.79 -8.32
N GLU A 124 -11.52 -2.76 -7.22
CA GLU A 124 -12.64 -1.83 -7.06
C GLU A 124 -12.19 -0.38 -6.90
N ALA A 125 -11.12 -0.14 -6.14
CA ALA A 125 -10.51 1.18 -5.99
C ALA A 125 -10.01 1.73 -7.33
N LYS A 126 -9.31 0.91 -8.12
CA LYS A 126 -8.88 1.25 -9.48
C LYS A 126 -10.07 1.52 -10.40
N GLY A 127 -11.12 0.69 -10.34
CA GLY A 127 -12.34 0.92 -11.12
C GLY A 127 -13.00 2.28 -10.82
N PHE A 128 -12.96 2.72 -9.57
CA PHE A 128 -13.41 4.06 -9.19
C PHE A 128 -12.52 5.17 -9.79
N ILE A 129 -11.19 5.00 -9.77
CA ILE A 129 -10.25 5.94 -10.41
C ILE A 129 -10.49 6.00 -11.93
N ASP A 130 -10.65 4.86 -12.58
CA ASP A 130 -10.91 4.78 -14.02
C ASP A 130 -12.23 5.50 -14.38
N TRP A 131 -13.28 5.30 -13.58
CA TRP A 131 -14.54 6.02 -13.73
C TRP A 131 -14.38 7.55 -13.55
N LEU A 132 -13.62 7.99 -12.55
CA LEU A 132 -13.32 9.41 -12.34
C LEU A 132 -12.59 10.01 -13.55
N ASN A 133 -11.57 9.34 -14.05
CA ASN A 133 -10.77 9.81 -15.18
C ASN A 133 -11.61 9.90 -16.46
N LYS A 134 -12.47 8.90 -16.73
CA LYS A 134 -13.41 8.95 -17.87
C LYS A 134 -14.40 10.11 -17.75
N LYS A 135 -14.89 10.41 -16.54
CA LYS A 135 -15.82 11.52 -16.32
C LYS A 135 -15.14 12.88 -16.52
N ASN A 136 -13.89 13.03 -16.07
CA ASN A 136 -13.12 14.27 -16.22
C ASN A 136 -12.69 14.53 -17.67
N GLY A 137 -12.48 13.48 -18.48
CA GLY A 137 -12.21 13.58 -19.92
C GLY A 137 -13.46 13.79 -20.79
N LYS A 138 -14.67 13.57 -20.25
CA LYS A 138 -15.96 13.88 -20.88
C LYS A 138 -16.53 15.20 -20.36
N ARG A 139 -15.78 16.30 -20.51
CA ARG A 139 -16.39 17.64 -20.51
C ARG A 139 -17.03 17.82 -21.89
N TYR A 140 -18.33 17.59 -21.97
CA TYR A 140 -19.18 18.17 -23.02
C TYR A 140 -19.26 19.68 -22.80
#